data_AF-A0A955BZ24-F1
#
_entry.id   AF-A0A955BZ24-F1
#
_cell.length_a   1.000
_cell.length_b   1.000
_cell.length_c   1.000
_cell.angle_alpha   90.00
_cell.angle_beta   90.00
_cell.angle_gamma   90.00
#
_symmetry.space_group_name_H-M   'P 1'
#
loop_
_entity.id
_entity.type
_entity.pdbx_description
1 polymer ?
#
loop_
_entity_poly.entity_id
_entity_poly.type
_entity_poly.pdbx_seq_one_letter_code
_entity_poly.pdbx_strand_id
1 'polypeptide(L)' 'MPSNPFNSRSTLKTAAGEVVYYSLDALQKAGLGDIHRLPYSIRVLLEAVLRNVDGFSVLEDHVKAL' A
#
# COMPACT_ATOMS: atom_id res chain seq x y z
N MET A 1 -2.42 11.53 12.37
CA MET A 1 -1.12 11.13 11.78
C MET A 1 -1.43 10.01 10.79
N PRO A 2 -0.92 10.04 9.54
CA PRO A 2 -1.18 8.94 8.60
C PRO A 2 -0.68 7.64 9.22
N SER A 3 -1.58 6.69 9.42
CA SER A 3 -1.27 5.40 10.02
C SER A 3 -0.51 4.57 8.98
N ASN A 4 0.64 4.00 9.32
CA ASN A 4 1.42 3.13 8.44
C ASN A 4 1.46 1.70 9.03
N PRO A 5 0.32 1.02 9.15
CA PRO A 5 0.22 -0.27 9.84
C PRO A 5 1.03 -1.37 9.15
N PHE A 6 1.21 -1.28 7.82
CA PHE A 6 1.92 -2.28 7.02
C PHE A 6 3.39 -1.92 6.74
N ASN A 7 3.92 -0.85 7.33
CA ASN A 7 5.24 -0.30 7.01
C ASN A 7 5.50 -0.17 5.49
N SER A 8 4.47 0.25 4.74
CA SER A 8 4.45 0.27 3.29
C SER A 8 5.00 1.56 2.69
N ARG A 9 5.06 2.63 3.49
CA ARG A 9 5.66 3.90 3.06
C ARG A 9 7.16 3.73 2.75
N SER A 10 7.57 4.09 1.55
CA SER A 10 8.96 4.12 1.10
C SER A 10 9.25 5.38 0.29
N THR A 11 10.54 5.71 0.15
CA THR A 11 10.99 6.86 -0.62
C THR A 11 11.79 6.37 -1.82
N LEU A 12 11.47 6.88 -3.01
CA LEU A 12 12.22 6.64 -4.23
C LEU A 12 12.99 7.91 -4.58
N LYS A 13 14.30 7.78 -4.74
CA LYS A 13 15.15 8.87 -5.24
C LYS A 13 15.07 8.89 -6.76
N THR A 14 14.60 9.99 -7.33
CA THR A 14 14.55 10.22 -8.77
C THR A 14 15.44 11.40 -9.15
N ALA A 15 15.75 11.55 -10.44
CA ALA A 15 16.49 12.72 -10.93
C ALA A 15 15.76 14.05 -10.65
N ALA A 16 14.44 14.01 -10.45
CA ALA A 16 13.62 15.17 -10.11
C ALA A 16 13.46 15.39 -8.59
N GLY A 17 14.05 14.55 -7.75
CA GLY A 17 13.97 14.63 -6.29
C GLY A 17 13.42 13.36 -5.63
N GLU A 18 13.19 13.45 -4.32
CA GLU A 18 12.62 12.37 -3.52
C GLU A 18 11.10 12.33 -3.65
N VAL A 19 10.55 11.17 -4.02
CA VAL A 19 9.11 10.91 -4.06
C VAL A 19 8.76 9.83 -3.05
N VAL A 20 7.66 10.03 -2.32
CA VAL A 20 7.12 9.04 -1.39
C VAL A 20 6.13 8.16 -2.13
N TYR A 21 6.24 6.85 -1.95
CA TYR A 21 5.33 5.86 -2.51
C TYR A 21 4.97 4.80 -1.46
N TYR A 22 3.87 4.09 -1.69
CA TYR A 22 3.41 3.01 -0.82
C TYR A 22 3.63 1.67 -1.54
N SER A 23 4.59 0.89 -1.05
CA SER A 23 5.01 -0.36 -1.66
C SER A 23 3.98 -1.46 -1.38
N LEU A 24 3.42 -2.03 -2.45
CA LEU A 24 2.56 -3.22 -2.36
C LEU A 24 3.32 -4.46 -1.87
N ASP A 25 4.63 -4.52 -2.09
CA ASP A 25 5.51 -5.60 -1.60
C ASP A 25 5.52 -5.68 -0.06
N ALA A 26 5.27 -4.54 0.60
CA ALA A 26 5.12 -4.50 2.05
C ALA A 26 3.88 -5.27 2.53
N LEU A 27 2.80 -5.36 1.73
CA LEU A 27 1.64 -6.18 2.06
C LEU A 27 1.96 -7.67 1.99
N GLN A 28 2.75 -8.07 1.00
CA GLN A 28 3.22 -9.45 0.91
C GLN A 28 4.11 -9.82 2.11
N LYS A 29 5.01 -8.91 2.51
CA LYS A 29 5.85 -9.06 3.73
C LYS A 29 5.04 -9.08 5.01
N ALA A 30 3.91 -8.37 5.05
CA ALA A 30 2.96 -8.40 6.15
C ALA A 30 2.06 -9.66 6.14
N GLY A 31 2.24 -10.57 5.17
CA GLY A 31 1.53 -11.85 5.12
C GLY A 31 0.12 -11.77 4.54
N LEU A 32 -0.24 -10.69 3.83
CA LEU A 32 -1.58 -10.52 3.23
C LEU A 32 -1.79 -11.31 1.93
N GLY A 33 -0.82 -12.12 1.50
CA GLY A 33 -0.93 -12.98 0.33
C GLY A 33 -0.06 -12.55 -0.86
N ASP A 34 -0.21 -13.27 -1.97
CA ASP A 34 0.60 -13.08 -3.18
C ASP A 34 0.01 -11.96 -4.05
N ILE A 35 0.52 -10.74 -3.84
CA ILE A 35 0.09 -9.54 -4.56
C ILE A 35 0.41 -9.63 -6.07
N HIS A 36 1.39 -10.44 -6.47
CA HIS A 36 1.77 -10.60 -7.88
C HIS A 36 0.74 -11.39 -8.69
N ARG A 37 -0.09 -12.21 -8.02
CA ARG A 37 -1.20 -12.94 -8.66
C ARG A 37 -2.42 -12.07 -8.94
N LEU A 38 -2.48 -10.86 -8.37
CA LEU A 38 -3.61 -9.96 -8.56
C LEU A 38 -3.59 -9.29 -9.95
N PRO A 39 -4.74 -9.17 -10.62
CA PRO A 39 -4.86 -8.37 -11.84
C PRO A 39 -4.36 -6.94 -11.62
N TYR A 40 -3.85 -6.32 -12.68
CA TYR A 40 -3.29 -4.96 -12.59
C TYR A 40 -4.26 -3.94 -12.01
N SER A 41 -5.55 -4.03 -12.37
CA SER A 41 -6.62 -3.16 -11.84
C SER A 41 -6.76 -3.26 -10.32
N ILE A 42 -6.68 -4.48 -9.77
CA ILE A 42 -6.77 -4.72 -8.32
C ILE A 42 -5.54 -4.15 -7.61
N ARG A 43 -4.34 -4.30 -8.18
CA ARG A 43 -3.12 -3.69 -7.63
C ARG A 43 -3.19 -2.17 -7.54
N VAL A 44 -3.78 -1.52 -8.55
CA VAL A 44 -3.99 -0.05 -8.53
C VAL A 44 -4.98 0.35 -7.45
N LEU A 45 -6.10 -0.37 -7.31
CA LEU A 45 -7.06 -0.13 -6.23
C LEU A 45 -6.42 -0.33 -4.85
N LEU A 46 -5.66 -1.41 -4.68
CA LEU A 46 -4.97 -1.73 -3.44
C LEU A 46 -3.98 -0.64 -3.03
N GLU A 47 -3.22 -0.08 -3.97
CA GLU A 47 -2.31 1.04 -3.71
C GLU A 47 -3.07 2.31 -3.33
N ALA A 48 -4.16 2.61 -4.03
CA ALA A 48 -5.01 3.77 -3.70
C ALA A 48 -5.59 3.64 -2.28
N VAL A 49 -6.04 2.45 -1.90
CA VAL A 49 -6.53 2.14 -0.55
C VAL A 49 -5.40 2.31 0.47
N LEU A 50 -4.22 1.73 0.22
CA LEU A 50 -3.02 1.84 1.05
C LEU A 50 -2.57 3.29 1.30
N ARG A 51 -2.58 4.11 0.24
CA ARG A 51 -2.20 5.53 0.30
C ARG A 51 -3.15 6.33 1.17
N ASN A 52 -4.40 5.90 1.28
CA ASN A 52 -5.46 6.55 2.05
C ASN A 52 -5.79 5.79 3.36
N VAL A 53 -4.95 4.85 3.82
CA VAL A 53 -5.08 4.25 5.16
C VAL A 53 -4.83 5.32 6.21
N ASP A 54 -5.93 5.85 6.72
CA ASP A 54 -5.99 6.92 7.71
C ASP A 54 -6.69 6.47 9.01
N GLY A 55 -7.08 5.19 9.11
CA GLY A 55 -7.69 4.60 10.30
C GLY A 55 -9.12 5.09 10.58
N PHE A 56 -9.69 5.89 9.69
CA PHE A 56 -11.04 6.44 9.79
C PHE A 56 -11.89 6.11 8.56
N SER A 57 -11.33 6.25 7.35
CA SER A 57 -12.04 5.95 6.09
C SER A 57 -11.62 4.61 5.50
N VAL A 58 -10.36 4.23 5.70
CA VAL A 58 -9.82 2.94 5.26
C VAL A 58 -9.22 2.19 6.46
N LEU A 59 -9.86 1.06 6.80
CA LEU A 59 -9.45 0.15 7.86
C LEU A 59 -8.47 -0.88 7.31
N GLU A 60 -7.63 -1.46 8.18
CA GLU A 60 -6.76 -2.58 7.83
C GLU A 60 -7.55 -3.76 7.24
N ASP A 61 -8.81 -3.94 7.67
CA ASP A 61 -9.72 -4.95 7.13
C ASP A 61 -10.11 -4.69 5.67
N HIS A 62 -10.16 -3.44 5.21
CA HIS A 62 -10.41 -3.14 3.79
C HIS A 62 -9.23 -3.56 2.90
N VAL A 63 -8.01 -3.52 3.43
CA VAL A 63 -6.81 -3.98 2.73
C VAL A 63 -6.74 -5.52 2.70
N LYS A 64 -7.22 -6.17 3.77
CA LYS A 64 -7.29 -7.65 3.85
C LYS A 64 -8.45 -8.26 3.06
N ALA A 65 -9.52 -7.50 2.81
CA ALA A 65 -10.72 -7.98 2.14
C ALA A 65 -10.68 -7.90 0.59
N LEU A 66 -9.63 -7.29 0.04
CA LEU A 66 -9.43 -7.11 -1.41
C LEU A 66 -8.59 -8.25 -2.01
#